data_AF-A0A7W7KR20-F1
#
_entry.id   AF-A0A7W7KR20-F1
#
_cell.length_a   1.000
_cell.length_b   1.000
_cell.length_c   1.000
_cell.angle_alpha   90.00
_cell.angle_beta   90.00
_cell.angle_gamma   90.00
#
_symmetry.space_group_name_H-M   'P 1'
#
loop_
_entity.id
_entity.type
_entity.pdbx_description
1 polymer ?
#
loop_
_entity_poly.entity_id
_entity_poly.type
_entity_poly.pdbx_seq_one_letter_code
_entity_poly.pdbx_strand_id
1 'polypeptide(L)'
;MYSIEDVRLLNATHGVTAAGYKSWMRNHLLAEFNSPERKKAIFLFLSTALANDIGMEEFDRITNKLISNHEWLEDVQVMATPEAVTDEAELLDMAREVLEDVAAEEAESNAPELPTFLGFASERAVGSNPILDIATDIVCSVVQIDTQIAQEMSFNHPEAMADDWICVSGETPETMVYSQPFKSVEAAFDYAKANLGAVRFQTQPTMI
;
A
#
# COMPACT_ATOMS: atom_id res chain seq x y z
N MET A 1 4.63 11.13 2.40
CA MET A 1 5.10 11.41 1.03
C MET A 1 5.94 12.68 0.94
N TYR A 2 7.21 12.54 0.54
CA TYR A 2 8.16 13.62 0.26
C TYR A 2 8.14 13.93 -1.25
N SER A 3 8.36 15.18 -1.63
CA SER A 3 8.65 15.53 -3.02
C SER A 3 10.14 15.32 -3.32
N ILE A 4 10.54 15.28 -4.60
CA ILE A 4 11.96 15.24 -4.97
C ILE A 4 12.75 16.43 -4.39
N GLU A 5 12.07 17.56 -4.12
CA GLU A 5 12.66 18.74 -3.49
C GLU A 5 12.92 18.55 -2.00
N ASP A 6 12.29 17.57 -1.35
CA ASP A 6 12.48 17.22 0.05
C ASP A 6 13.54 16.12 0.24
N VAL A 7 14.10 15.59 -0.84
CA VAL A 7 15.03 14.45 -0.84
C VAL A 7 16.45 14.91 -1.19
N ARG A 8 17.43 14.38 -0.46
CA ARG A 8 18.85 14.51 -0.81
C ARG A 8 19.34 13.24 -1.49
N LEU A 9 19.87 13.38 -2.71
CA LEU A 9 20.52 12.28 -3.41
C LEU A 9 21.99 12.21 -3.03
N LEU A 10 22.44 11.05 -2.55
CA LEU A 10 23.83 10.74 -2.26
C LEU A 10 24.28 9.59 -3.16
N ASN A 11 25.29 9.82 -3.99
CA ASN A 11 25.79 8.82 -4.94
C ASN A 11 27.18 8.32 -4.55
N ALA A 12 27.25 7.09 -4.01
CA ALA A 12 28.47 6.40 -3.64
C ALA A 12 28.96 5.40 -4.71
N THR A 13 28.35 5.39 -5.90
CA THR A 13 28.51 4.29 -6.86
C THR A 13 29.89 4.25 -7.52
N HIS A 14 30.55 5.40 -7.72
CA HIS A 14 31.91 5.51 -8.26
C HIS A 14 32.85 6.25 -7.31
N GLY A 15 34.01 5.66 -7.04
CA GLY A 15 35.09 6.33 -6.30
C GLY A 15 35.05 6.20 -4.77
N VAL A 16 34.10 5.42 -4.23
CA VAL A 16 34.03 5.12 -2.80
C VAL A 16 34.38 3.65 -2.56
N THR A 17 35.39 3.40 -1.75
CA THR A 17 35.76 2.03 -1.31
C THR A 17 35.08 1.71 0.02
N ALA A 18 34.92 0.43 0.35
CA ALA A 18 34.36 0.02 1.64
C ALA A 18 35.11 0.66 2.84
N ALA A 19 36.45 0.74 2.76
CA ALA A 19 37.26 1.39 3.80
C ALA A 19 37.04 2.91 3.88
N GLY A 20 36.77 3.58 2.75
CA GLY A 20 36.53 5.02 2.67
C GLY A 20 35.07 5.43 2.92
N TYR A 21 34.13 4.49 2.80
CA TYR A 21 32.69 4.74 2.80
C TYR A 21 32.21 5.48 4.05
N LYS A 22 32.64 5.06 5.23
CA LYS A 22 32.23 5.69 6.50
C LYS A 22 32.65 7.17 6.57
N SER A 23 33.84 7.49 6.08
CA SER A 23 34.35 8.86 6.03
C SER A 23 33.64 9.69 4.95
N TRP A 24 33.41 9.10 3.78
CA TRP A 24 32.67 9.73 2.68
C TRP A 24 31.25 10.09 3.11
N MET A 25 30.55 9.12 3.72
CA MET A 25 29.18 9.26 4.22
C MET A 25 29.10 10.37 5.25
N ARG A 26 29.98 10.34 6.26
CA ARG A 26 30.04 11.37 7.30
C ARG A 26 30.24 12.76 6.71
N ASN A 27 31.09 12.93 5.71
CA ASN A 27 31.36 14.25 5.12
C ASN A 27 30.18 14.80 4.33
N HIS A 28 29.51 13.97 3.53
CA HIS A 28 28.35 14.40 2.76
C HIS A 28 27.15 14.71 3.67
N LEU A 29 26.96 13.91 4.71
CA LEU A 29 25.92 14.16 5.71
C LEU A 29 26.22 15.41 6.55
N LEU A 30 27.47 15.65 6.93
CA LEU A 30 27.85 16.87 7.63
C LEU A 30 27.57 18.13 6.80
N ALA A 31 27.67 18.06 5.47
CA ALA A 31 27.28 19.17 4.60
C ALA A 31 25.77 19.45 4.69
N GLU A 32 24.94 18.40 4.71
CA GLU A 32 23.48 18.53 4.90
C GLU A 32 23.11 19.06 6.29
N PHE A 33 23.81 18.62 7.33
CA PHE A 33 23.55 19.05 8.71
C PHE A 33 23.72 20.56 8.90
N ASN A 34 24.60 21.17 8.12
CA ASN A 34 24.87 22.60 8.18
C ASN A 34 24.06 23.40 7.15
N SER A 35 23.26 22.74 6.31
CA SER A 35 22.39 23.42 5.35
C SER A 35 21.19 24.07 6.06
N PRO A 36 20.81 25.30 5.71
CA PRO A 36 19.54 25.90 6.11
C PRO A 36 18.34 25.29 5.37
N GLU A 37 18.58 24.61 4.24
CA GLU A 37 17.57 23.94 3.41
C GLU A 37 17.66 22.42 3.59
N ARG A 38 17.58 21.96 4.84
CA ARG A 38 17.72 20.53 5.15
C ARG A 38 16.62 19.73 4.47
N LYS A 39 17.03 18.68 3.77
CA LYS A 39 16.14 17.69 3.16
C LYS A 39 15.64 16.73 4.25
N LYS A 40 14.40 16.27 4.12
CA LYS A 40 13.74 15.41 5.12
C LYS A 40 14.08 13.93 4.93
N ALA A 41 14.44 13.55 3.72
CA ALA A 41 14.81 12.18 3.38
C ALA A 41 16.14 12.15 2.61
N ILE A 42 16.84 11.02 2.70
CA ILE A 42 18.09 10.77 1.97
C ILE A 42 17.94 9.53 1.12
N PHE A 43 18.19 9.67 -0.19
CA PHE A 43 18.25 8.56 -1.13
C PHE A 43 19.71 8.28 -1.43
N LEU A 44 20.15 7.10 -1.03
CA LEU A 44 21.54 6.71 -1.05
C LEU A 44 21.76 5.62 -2.10
N PHE A 45 22.40 6.02 -3.20
CA PHE A 45 22.76 5.13 -4.29
C PHE A 45 24.14 4.53 -4.05
N LEU A 46 24.24 3.22 -4.20
CA LEU A 46 25.48 2.48 -4.02
C LEU A 46 25.53 1.28 -4.95
N SER A 47 26.72 0.95 -5.44
CA SER A 47 26.86 -0.23 -6.28
C SER A 47 26.68 -1.51 -5.47
N THR A 48 26.09 -2.53 -6.08
CA THR A 48 25.94 -3.87 -5.46
C THR A 48 27.28 -4.43 -4.95
N ALA A 49 28.38 -4.18 -5.67
CA ALA A 49 29.72 -4.54 -5.24
C ALA A 49 30.11 -3.86 -3.92
N LEU A 50 29.87 -2.55 -3.79
CA LEU A 50 30.16 -1.81 -2.56
C LEU A 50 29.22 -2.23 -1.40
N ALA A 51 27.95 -2.51 -1.70
CA ALA A 51 26.99 -3.05 -0.72
C ALA A 51 27.52 -4.35 -0.10
N ASN A 52 27.99 -5.26 -0.95
CA ASN A 52 28.51 -6.56 -0.55
C ASN A 52 29.80 -6.43 0.26
N ASP A 53 30.69 -5.52 -0.13
CA ASP A 53 31.96 -5.30 0.58
C ASP A 53 31.77 -4.68 1.97
N ILE A 54 30.76 -3.83 2.16
CA ILE A 54 30.42 -3.23 3.46
C ILE A 54 29.65 -4.23 4.33
N GLY A 55 28.72 -4.97 3.72
CA GLY A 55 27.77 -5.85 4.41
C GLY A 55 26.53 -5.09 4.89
N MET A 56 25.34 -5.66 4.65
CA MET A 56 24.05 -5.04 4.97
C MET A 56 23.88 -4.70 6.46
N GLU A 57 24.37 -5.55 7.38
CA GLU A 57 24.27 -5.27 8.83
C GLU A 57 25.04 -4.02 9.25
N GLU A 58 26.25 -3.83 8.72
CA GLU A 58 27.07 -2.65 9.03
C GLU A 58 26.43 -1.40 8.44
N PHE A 59 25.83 -1.55 7.27
CA PHE A 59 25.09 -0.50 6.59
C PHE A 59 23.88 -0.03 7.41
N ASP A 60 23.01 -0.95 7.79
CA ASP A 60 21.82 -0.68 8.61
C ASP A 60 22.20 -0.06 9.95
N ARG A 61 23.30 -0.51 10.55
CA ARG A 61 23.81 0.07 11.78
C ARG A 61 24.21 1.55 11.59
N ILE A 62 24.85 1.88 10.47
CA ILE A 62 25.27 3.25 10.17
C ILE A 62 24.04 4.13 9.91
N THR A 63 23.10 3.69 9.09
CA THR A 63 21.87 4.46 8.73
C THR A 63 20.94 4.65 9.93
N ASN A 64 20.65 3.61 10.70
CA ASN A 64 19.81 3.72 11.89
C ASN A 64 20.42 4.63 12.95
N LYS A 65 21.75 4.57 13.12
CA LYS A 65 22.45 5.49 14.02
C LYS A 65 22.36 6.94 13.54
N LEU A 66 22.28 7.19 12.24
CA LEU A 66 22.10 8.54 11.71
C LEU A 66 20.69 9.07 11.98
N ILE A 67 19.66 8.30 11.63
CA ILE A 67 18.25 8.67 11.85
C ILE A 67 18.01 8.97 13.34
N SER A 68 18.44 8.07 14.23
CA SER A 68 18.24 8.23 15.68
C SER A 68 18.90 9.45 16.32
N ASN A 69 19.96 10.02 15.70
CA ASN A 69 20.62 11.21 16.22
C ASN A 69 20.02 12.52 15.66
N HIS A 70 19.08 12.43 14.72
CA HIS A 70 18.61 13.57 13.94
C HIS A 70 17.09 13.52 13.74
N GLU A 71 16.33 14.16 14.64
CA GLU A 71 14.86 14.19 14.60
C GLU A 71 14.25 14.79 13.32
N TRP A 72 15.01 15.58 12.56
CA TRP A 72 14.55 16.18 11.29
C TRP A 72 14.72 15.24 10.09
N LEU A 73 15.50 14.17 10.24
CA LEU A 73 15.72 13.17 9.19
C LEU A 73 14.68 12.08 9.38
N GLU A 74 13.70 12.06 8.49
CA GLU A 74 12.55 11.18 8.60
C GLU A 74 12.86 9.79 8.01
N ASP A 75 13.66 9.73 6.94
CA ASP A 75 13.97 8.46 6.27
C ASP A 75 15.34 8.45 5.56
N VAL A 76 15.93 7.26 5.43
CA VAL A 76 17.12 6.99 4.61
C VAL A 76 16.85 5.74 3.76
N GLN A 77 16.56 5.96 2.48
CA GLN A 77 16.36 4.88 1.52
C GLN A 77 17.65 4.51 0.80
N VAL A 78 17.80 3.22 0.54
CA VAL A 78 19.02 2.63 0.02
C VAL A 78 18.73 2.01 -1.33
N MET A 79 19.40 2.52 -2.36
CA MET A 79 19.27 2.03 -3.72
C MET A 79 20.54 1.34 -4.16
N ALA A 80 20.48 0.01 -4.22
CA ALA A 80 21.55 -0.79 -4.77
C ALA A 80 21.47 -0.76 -6.30
N THR A 81 22.48 -0.20 -6.96
CA THR A 81 22.56 -0.14 -8.41
C THR A 81 23.47 -1.25 -8.95
N PRO A 82 23.08 -1.98 -10.01
CA PRO A 82 23.91 -3.05 -10.58
C PRO A 82 25.23 -2.49 -11.14
N GLU A 83 25.12 -1.38 -11.85
CA GLU A 83 26.23 -0.63 -12.38
C GLU A 83 26.33 0.71 -11.67
N ALA A 84 27.49 1.34 -11.80
CA ALA A 84 27.76 2.55 -11.08
C ALA A 84 27.30 3.77 -11.90
N VAL A 85 26.44 4.58 -11.30
CA VAL A 85 25.73 5.68 -11.94
C VAL A 85 26.63 6.92 -11.96
N THR A 86 26.95 7.42 -13.15
CA THR A 86 27.80 8.61 -13.31
C THR A 86 27.03 9.87 -13.65
N ASP A 87 25.80 9.73 -14.17
CA ASP A 87 24.98 10.84 -14.62
C ASP A 87 24.02 11.30 -13.51
N GLU A 88 24.01 12.60 -13.24
CA GLU A 88 23.10 13.20 -12.26
C GLU A 88 21.64 13.18 -12.75
N ALA A 89 21.41 13.25 -14.07
CA ALA A 89 20.07 13.12 -14.64
C ALA A 89 19.51 11.71 -14.43
N GLU A 90 20.35 10.68 -14.59
CA GLU A 90 19.97 9.29 -14.35
C GLU A 90 19.61 9.06 -12.88
N LEU A 91 20.38 9.60 -11.94
CA LEU A 91 20.05 9.53 -10.51
C LEU A 91 18.71 10.20 -10.17
N LEU A 92 18.43 11.34 -10.80
CA LEU A 92 17.18 12.07 -10.61
C LEU A 92 15.99 11.28 -11.14
N ASP A 93 16.13 10.66 -12.31
CA ASP A 93 15.08 9.82 -12.91
C ASP A 93 14.82 8.58 -12.03
N MET A 94 15.87 7.89 -11.57
CA MET A 94 15.73 6.77 -10.64
C MET A 94 15.07 7.18 -9.31
N ALA A 95 15.44 8.34 -8.76
CA ALA A 95 14.83 8.84 -7.53
C ALA A 95 13.34 9.18 -7.72
N ARG A 96 12.94 9.67 -8.89
CA ARG A 96 11.54 9.94 -9.22
C ARG A 96 10.74 8.67 -9.34
N GLU A 97 11.27 7.65 -10.02
CA GLU A 97 10.62 6.34 -10.16
C GLU A 97 10.34 5.73 -8.78
N VAL A 98 11.31 5.75 -7.86
CA VAL A 98 11.10 5.25 -6.50
C VAL A 98 10.06 6.05 -5.72
N LEU A 99 10.02 7.38 -5.88
CA LEU A 99 8.99 8.19 -5.25
C LEU A 99 7.60 7.91 -5.82
N GLU A 100 7.51 7.61 -7.13
CA GLU A 100 6.26 7.20 -7.78
C GLU A 100 5.80 5.82 -7.29
N ASP A 101 6.72 4.86 -7.16
CA ASP A 101 6.43 3.52 -6.63
C ASP A 101 5.97 3.57 -5.17
N VAL A 102 6.69 4.31 -4.32
CA VAL A 102 6.30 4.50 -2.91
C VAL A 102 4.95 5.23 -2.82
N ALA A 103 4.70 6.21 -3.69
CA ALA A 103 3.40 6.87 -3.73
C ALA A 103 2.28 5.93 -4.21
N ALA A 104 2.57 5.01 -5.13
CA ALA A 104 1.62 4.01 -5.60
C ALA A 104 1.33 2.96 -4.52
N GLU A 105 2.36 2.45 -3.84
CA GLU A 105 2.22 1.52 -2.71
C GLU A 105 1.51 2.18 -1.53
N GLU A 106 1.82 3.45 -1.20
CA GLU A 106 1.08 4.22 -0.21
C GLU A 106 -0.35 4.50 -0.67
N ALA A 107 -0.62 4.69 -1.97
CA ALA A 107 -1.98 4.86 -2.48
C ALA A 107 -2.78 3.55 -2.50
N GLU A 108 -2.11 2.41 -2.61
CA GLU A 108 -2.71 1.07 -2.49
C GLU A 108 -2.90 0.66 -1.02
N SER A 109 -1.98 1.07 -0.14
CA SER A 109 -2.03 0.85 1.32
C SER A 109 -2.96 1.82 2.05
N ASN A 110 -3.01 3.08 1.60
CA ASN A 110 -4.00 4.09 1.99
C ASN A 110 -5.21 4.12 1.05
N ALA A 111 -5.29 3.19 0.08
CA ALA A 111 -6.57 2.87 -0.49
C ALA A 111 -7.45 2.58 0.71
N PRO A 112 -8.64 3.22 0.81
CA PRO A 112 -9.49 3.01 1.97
C PRO A 112 -9.57 1.50 2.19
N GLU A 113 -9.07 1.01 3.33
CA GLU A 113 -9.19 -0.41 3.72
C GLU A 113 -10.66 -0.71 3.56
N LEU A 114 -11.09 -1.29 2.44
CA LEU A 114 -12.51 -1.38 2.09
C LEU A 114 -13.19 -2.15 3.22
N PRO A 115 -13.94 -1.49 4.14
CA PRO A 115 -14.56 -2.24 5.21
C PRO A 115 -16.04 -2.26 4.80
N THR A 116 -16.68 -3.40 4.58
CA THR A 116 -16.69 -4.52 5.51
C THR A 116 -17.56 -5.56 4.83
N PHE A 117 -17.12 -6.82 4.78
CA PHE A 117 -18.01 -7.96 4.57
C PHE A 117 -19.22 -7.89 5.52
N LEU A 118 -20.37 -8.49 5.19
CA LEU A 118 -21.11 -9.44 6.05
C LEU A 118 -22.53 -9.82 5.59
N GLY A 119 -22.77 -11.14 5.50
CA GLY A 119 -23.87 -11.84 6.18
C GLY A 119 -24.97 -12.49 5.33
N PHE A 120 -25.30 -13.75 5.66
CA PHE A 120 -26.23 -14.68 4.98
C PHE A 120 -27.69 -14.60 5.48
N ALA A 121 -28.60 -15.22 4.73
CA ALA A 121 -30.07 -15.06 4.74
C ALA A 121 -30.91 -15.53 5.95
N SER A 122 -30.33 -15.89 7.10
CA SER A 122 -31.14 -16.31 8.26
C SER A 122 -30.56 -15.94 9.62
N GLU A 123 -31.45 -15.49 10.51
CA GLU A 123 -31.16 -15.09 11.89
C GLU A 123 -30.74 -16.34 12.70
N ARG A 124 -29.46 -16.47 13.06
CA ARG A 124 -28.99 -17.53 13.98
C ARG A 124 -29.16 -17.06 15.42
N ALA A 125 -29.73 -17.93 16.27
CA ALA A 125 -29.97 -17.64 17.68
C ALA A 125 -28.65 -17.41 18.45
N VAL A 126 -28.69 -16.54 19.46
CA VAL A 126 -27.55 -16.29 20.37
C VAL A 126 -27.06 -17.62 20.95
N GLY A 127 -25.79 -17.97 20.68
CA GLY A 127 -25.17 -19.23 21.13
C GLY A 127 -25.09 -20.33 20.07
N SER A 128 -25.51 -20.09 18.82
CA SER A 128 -25.26 -21.01 17.71
C SER A 128 -23.77 -21.09 17.35
N ASN A 129 -23.32 -22.27 16.94
CA ASN A 129 -21.95 -22.51 16.51
C ASN A 129 -21.56 -21.60 15.32
N PRO A 130 -20.43 -20.86 15.36
CA PRO A 130 -19.99 -19.97 14.28
C PRO A 130 -19.42 -20.69 13.05
N ILE A 131 -19.42 -22.04 13.04
CA ILE A 131 -18.97 -22.84 11.91
C ILE A 131 -19.98 -22.71 10.77
N LEU A 132 -19.50 -22.25 9.62
CA LEU A 132 -20.24 -22.06 8.38
C LEU A 132 -20.11 -23.32 7.51
N ASP A 133 -21.19 -23.72 6.83
CA ASP A 133 -21.15 -24.78 5.82
C ASP A 133 -21.35 -24.15 4.44
N ILE A 134 -20.23 -24.00 3.72
CA ILE A 134 -20.15 -23.39 2.39
C ILE A 134 -21.13 -24.04 1.39
N ALA A 135 -21.55 -25.29 1.61
CA ALA A 135 -22.46 -25.99 0.72
C ALA A 135 -23.96 -25.68 0.97
N THR A 136 -24.30 -24.98 2.06
CA THR A 136 -25.71 -24.76 2.46
C THR A 136 -26.07 -23.32 2.80
N ASP A 137 -25.08 -22.47 3.06
CA ASP A 137 -25.29 -21.06 3.40
C ASP A 137 -25.06 -20.18 2.12
N ILE A 138 -26.03 -19.35 1.68
CA ILE A 138 -25.90 -18.36 0.56
C ILE A 138 -25.31 -17.01 1.00
N VAL A 139 -24.11 -16.66 0.51
CA VAL A 139 -23.36 -15.44 0.90
C VAL A 139 -24.00 -14.20 0.27
N CYS A 140 -24.30 -13.13 1.04
CA CYS A 140 -24.41 -11.76 0.50
C CYS A 140 -23.25 -10.91 1.03
N SER A 141 -22.69 -10.11 0.13
CA SER A 141 -21.65 -9.13 0.43
C SER A 141 -22.08 -7.77 -0.08
N VAL A 142 -22.03 -6.75 0.77
CA VAL A 142 -22.16 -5.35 0.34
C VAL A 142 -20.78 -4.83 0.00
N VAL A 143 -20.58 -4.40 -1.24
CA VAL A 143 -19.29 -3.91 -1.74
C VAL A 143 -19.47 -2.56 -2.40
N GLN A 144 -18.41 -1.75 -2.34
CA GLN A 144 -18.33 -0.53 -3.12
C GLN A 144 -17.86 -0.89 -4.54
N ILE A 145 -18.46 -0.25 -5.54
CA ILE A 145 -18.14 -0.42 -6.95
C ILE A 145 -16.81 0.27 -7.23
N ASP A 146 -15.84 -0.52 -7.71
CA ASP A 146 -14.65 0.00 -8.37
C ASP A 146 -14.85 0.09 -9.88
N THR A 147 -13.83 0.57 -10.59
CA THR A 147 -13.86 0.71 -12.05
C THR A 147 -14.01 -0.62 -12.80
N GLN A 148 -13.55 -1.74 -12.24
CA GLN A 148 -13.69 -3.05 -12.84
C GLN A 148 -15.12 -3.57 -12.69
N ILE A 149 -15.69 -3.52 -11.48
CA ILE A 149 -17.07 -3.91 -11.19
C ILE A 149 -18.05 -3.06 -12.01
N ALA A 150 -17.81 -1.76 -12.15
CA ALA A 150 -18.63 -0.88 -12.99
C ALA A 150 -18.65 -1.35 -14.46
N GLN A 151 -17.51 -1.82 -14.98
CA GLN A 151 -17.43 -2.37 -16.34
C GLN A 151 -18.18 -3.70 -16.47
N GLU A 152 -18.03 -4.59 -15.49
CA GLU A 152 -18.72 -5.90 -15.46
C GLU A 152 -20.25 -5.73 -15.39
N MET A 153 -20.71 -4.74 -14.63
CA MET A 153 -22.14 -4.45 -14.47
C MET A 153 -22.75 -3.61 -15.58
N SER A 154 -21.94 -2.96 -16.41
CA SER A 154 -22.38 -1.96 -17.41
C SER A 154 -23.48 -2.44 -18.36
N PHE A 155 -23.57 -3.74 -18.62
CA PHE A 155 -24.60 -4.33 -19.47
C PHE A 155 -25.99 -4.33 -18.83
N ASN A 156 -26.07 -4.61 -17.52
CA ASN A 156 -27.34 -4.72 -16.79
C ASN A 156 -27.68 -3.45 -16.00
N HIS A 157 -26.66 -2.68 -15.61
CA HIS A 157 -26.75 -1.46 -14.81
C HIS A 157 -25.86 -0.37 -15.41
N PRO A 158 -26.24 0.23 -16.55
CA PRO A 158 -25.47 1.31 -17.18
C PRO A 158 -25.33 2.57 -16.30
N GLU A 159 -26.18 2.70 -15.27
CA GLU A 159 -26.14 3.75 -14.27
C GLU A 159 -25.11 3.53 -13.15
N ALA A 160 -24.47 2.36 -13.07
CA ALA A 160 -23.48 2.05 -12.05
C ALA A 160 -22.24 2.94 -12.23
N MET A 161 -21.83 3.61 -11.16
CA MET A 161 -20.64 4.45 -11.12
C MET A 161 -19.66 3.91 -10.08
N ALA A 162 -18.37 4.23 -10.28
CA ALA A 162 -17.40 4.09 -9.20
C ALA A 162 -17.90 4.83 -7.96
N ASP A 163 -17.58 4.31 -6.78
CA ASP A 163 -18.02 4.77 -5.45
C ASP A 163 -19.48 4.46 -5.07
N ASP A 164 -20.32 3.98 -5.98
CA ASP A 164 -21.65 3.44 -5.63
C ASP A 164 -21.52 2.10 -4.88
N TRP A 165 -22.59 1.64 -4.24
CA TRP A 165 -22.64 0.41 -3.44
C TRP A 165 -23.58 -0.63 -4.04
N ILE A 166 -23.25 -1.91 -3.92
CA ILE A 166 -24.08 -3.04 -4.41
C ILE A 166 -24.11 -4.16 -3.36
N CYS A 167 -25.17 -4.99 -3.32
CA CYS A 167 -25.06 -6.34 -2.74
C CYS A 167 -24.78 -7.34 -3.87
N VAL A 168 -23.81 -8.20 -3.63
CA VAL A 168 -23.50 -9.38 -4.42
C VAL A 168 -24.02 -10.59 -3.66
N SER A 169 -24.79 -11.45 -4.32
CA SER A 169 -25.25 -12.72 -3.75
C SER A 169 -24.87 -13.89 -4.66
N GLY A 170 -24.41 -15.01 -4.10
CA GLY A 170 -24.04 -16.19 -4.88
C GLY A 170 -22.89 -16.98 -4.25
N GLU A 171 -22.68 -18.19 -4.75
CA GLU A 171 -21.70 -19.16 -4.20
C GLU A 171 -20.42 -19.20 -5.05
N THR A 172 -20.53 -18.90 -6.34
CA THR A 172 -19.44 -18.97 -7.33
C THR A 172 -19.49 -17.76 -8.27
N PRO A 173 -18.38 -17.39 -8.94
CA PRO A 173 -18.37 -16.30 -9.91
C PRO A 173 -19.44 -16.43 -11.02
N GLU A 174 -19.79 -17.67 -11.38
CA GLU A 174 -20.80 -17.99 -12.40
C GLU A 174 -22.25 -17.82 -11.90
N THR A 175 -22.45 -17.77 -10.58
CA THR A 175 -23.77 -17.65 -9.93
C THR A 175 -23.93 -16.35 -9.17
N MET A 176 -22.95 -15.44 -9.24
CA MET A 176 -23.02 -14.12 -8.64
C MET A 176 -24.12 -13.27 -9.29
N VAL A 177 -25.00 -12.74 -8.45
CA VAL A 177 -26.04 -11.80 -8.81
C VAL A 177 -25.75 -10.48 -8.13
N TYR A 178 -25.59 -9.45 -8.95
CA TYR A 178 -25.44 -8.07 -8.52
C TYR A 178 -26.81 -7.41 -8.36
N SER A 179 -27.01 -6.68 -7.26
CA SER A 179 -28.15 -5.77 -7.14
C SER A 179 -27.99 -4.54 -8.03
N GLN A 180 -29.04 -3.71 -8.10
CA GLN A 180 -28.90 -2.33 -8.56
C GLN A 180 -27.88 -1.54 -7.71
N PRO A 181 -27.24 -0.49 -8.25
CA PRO A 181 -26.34 0.38 -7.49
C PRO A 181 -27.09 1.28 -6.51
N PHE A 182 -26.46 1.58 -5.38
CA PHE A 182 -26.96 2.41 -4.29
C PHE A 182 -25.97 3.54 -3.98
N LYS A 183 -26.49 4.73 -3.64
CA LYS A 183 -25.64 5.90 -3.34
C LYS A 183 -25.07 5.93 -1.93
N SER A 184 -25.46 4.99 -1.06
CA SER A 184 -24.90 4.86 0.26
C SER A 184 -24.85 3.39 0.70
N VAL A 185 -23.90 3.10 1.58
CA VAL A 185 -23.72 1.76 2.15
C VAL A 185 -24.96 1.32 2.95
N GLU A 186 -25.64 2.26 3.64
CA GLU A 186 -26.86 1.98 4.39
C GLU A 186 -28.00 1.52 3.48
N ALA A 187 -28.16 2.16 2.32
CA ALA A 187 -29.20 1.78 1.36
C ALA A 187 -28.95 0.37 0.78
N ALA A 188 -27.69 0.02 0.52
CA ALA A 188 -27.32 -1.33 0.10
C ALA A 188 -27.56 -2.36 1.21
N PHE A 189 -27.27 -2.01 2.47
CA PHE A 189 -27.59 -2.86 3.63
C PHE A 189 -29.08 -3.05 3.84
N ASP A 190 -29.88 -1.99 3.74
CA ASP A 190 -31.34 -2.06 3.88
C ASP A 190 -31.95 -2.95 2.80
N TYR A 191 -31.43 -2.87 1.57
CA TYR A 191 -31.79 -3.77 0.48
C TYR A 191 -31.43 -5.23 0.79
N ALA A 192 -30.18 -5.49 1.20
CA ALA A 192 -29.71 -6.84 1.52
C ALA A 192 -30.53 -7.47 2.67
N LYS A 193 -30.85 -6.69 3.70
CA LYS A 193 -31.69 -7.12 4.81
C LYS A 193 -33.12 -7.44 4.35
N ALA A 194 -33.74 -6.56 3.57
CA ALA A 194 -35.14 -6.70 3.18
C ALA A 194 -35.37 -7.80 2.13
N ASN A 195 -34.43 -8.01 1.21
CA ASN A 195 -34.61 -8.91 0.06
C ASN A 195 -33.87 -10.24 0.21
N LEU A 196 -32.77 -10.26 0.97
CA LEU A 196 -31.90 -11.42 1.10
C LEU A 196 -31.77 -11.90 2.54
N GLY A 197 -32.44 -11.25 3.51
CA GLY A 197 -32.38 -11.64 4.92
C GLY A 197 -31.02 -11.44 5.59
N ALA A 198 -30.14 -10.60 5.02
CA ALA A 198 -28.77 -10.42 5.47
C ALA A 198 -28.69 -9.76 6.85
N VAL A 199 -27.73 -10.21 7.68
CA VAL A 199 -27.43 -9.66 9.01
C VAL A 199 -26.02 -9.10 9.05
N ARG A 200 -25.88 -7.85 9.50
CA ARG A 200 -24.59 -7.19 9.71
C ARG A 200 -23.92 -7.72 10.98
N PHE A 201 -22.77 -8.38 10.85
CA PHE A 201 -21.89 -8.59 12.00
C PHE A 201 -20.98 -7.37 12.19
N GLN A 202 -20.27 -7.33 13.31
CA GLN A 202 -19.30 -6.28 13.61
C GLN A 202 -17.85 -6.74 13.39
N THR A 203 -17.65 -8.01 13.03
CA THR A 203 -16.33 -8.67 12.92
C THR A 203 -16.34 -9.72 11.80
N GLN A 204 -15.17 -9.97 11.19
CA GLN A 204 -15.00 -10.99 10.13
C GLN A 204 -15.31 -12.40 10.67
N PRO A 205 -16.18 -13.19 10.01
CA PRO A 205 -16.52 -14.54 10.46
C PRO A 205 -15.42 -15.54 10.06
N THR A 206 -15.28 -16.61 10.84
CA THR A 206 -14.34 -17.71 10.55
C THR A 206 -15.01 -18.75 9.65
N MET A 207 -14.40 -19.10 8.52
CA MET A 207 -14.88 -20.14 7.58
C MET A 207 -14.16 -21.47 7.83
N ILE A 208 -14.84 -22.62 7.66
CA ILE A 208 -14.24 -23.97 7.74
C ILE A 208 -14.70 -24.82 6.55
#